data_AF-A0A7V9GHI6-F1
#
_entry.id   AF-A0A7V9GHI6-F1
#
_cell.length_a   1.000
_cell.length_b   1.000
_cell.length_c   1.000
_cell.angle_alpha   90.00
_cell.angle_beta   90.00
_cell.angle_gamma   90.00
#
_symmetry.space_group_name_H-M   'P 1'
#
loop_
_entity.id
_entity.type
_entity.pdbx_description
1 polymer ?
#
loop_
_entity_poly.entity_id
_entity_poly.type
_entity_poly.pdbx_seq_one_letter_code
_entity_poly.pdbx_strand_id
1 'polypeptide(L)'
;MLLSGRELRHLMERVDDQHRDVMRTFRAEAEEIHFGDTAKVLGSNRRRFLTRAAASGAALTIGTSTLAFTRILPAGAQELDDTAIAAFAASVELAAVEAYSAAAGSELITTAEILDAATLFSSHHQEHADGFNALAGGAEVEDPNPGLLEEVAGQLEQATDERGVLEIAFDLEQAAASTYLFALGALTTSAAYNAAASILPIEAQHAVVLATLLGKPAAEYLPSFESLDETEGTAAALDPDTFPVGEPET
;
A
#
# COMPACT_ATOMS: atom_id res chain seq x y z
N MET A 1 -10.76 9.70 22.95
CA MET A 1 -9.97 8.56 22.46
C MET A 1 -10.79 7.30 22.68
N LEU A 2 -11.06 6.53 21.62
CA LEU A 2 -11.84 5.28 21.70
C LEU A 2 -11.02 4.08 22.13
N LEU A 3 -9.69 4.16 22.03
CA LEU A 3 -8.74 3.16 22.53
C LEU A 3 -7.98 3.70 23.74
N SER A 4 -7.77 2.86 24.75
CA SER A 4 -6.74 3.11 25.75
C SER A 4 -5.34 2.89 25.14
N GLY A 5 -4.31 3.54 25.70
CA GLY A 5 -2.93 3.34 25.22
C GLY A 5 -2.45 1.87 25.27
N ARG A 6 -3.03 1.04 26.15
CA ARG A 6 -2.76 -0.41 26.16
C ARG A 6 -3.40 -1.13 24.97
N GLU A 7 -4.64 -0.78 24.64
CA GLU A 7 -5.33 -1.38 23.49
C GLU A 7 -4.67 -0.96 22.18
N LEU A 8 -4.23 0.29 22.06
CA LEU A 8 -3.46 0.75 20.90
C LEU A 8 -2.14 -0.02 20.76
N ARG A 9 -1.36 -0.17 21.83
CA ARG A 9 -0.12 -0.98 21.77
C ARG A 9 -0.36 -2.42 21.33
N HIS A 10 -1.39 -3.09 21.86
CA HIS A 10 -1.72 -4.45 21.42
C HIS A 10 -2.24 -4.52 19.98
N LEU A 11 -2.93 -3.49 19.51
CA LEU A 11 -3.29 -3.38 18.12
C LEU A 11 -2.03 -3.24 17.26
N MET A 12 -1.10 -2.38 17.66
CA MET A 12 0.15 -2.16 16.94
C MET A 12 1.06 -3.37 16.89
N GLU A 13 1.20 -4.10 18.02
CA GLU A 13 1.94 -5.36 18.08
C GLU A 13 1.42 -6.37 17.05
N ARG A 14 0.09 -6.47 16.89
CA ARG A 14 -0.50 -7.40 15.90
C ARG A 14 -0.23 -6.95 14.46
N VAL A 15 -0.32 -5.65 14.18
CA VAL A 15 -0.03 -5.11 12.85
C VAL A 15 1.44 -5.32 12.50
N ASP A 16 2.37 -5.05 13.42
CA ASP A 16 3.81 -5.31 13.27
C ASP A 16 4.10 -6.80 13.06
N ASP A 17 3.50 -7.69 13.86
CA ASP A 17 3.67 -9.14 13.70
C ASP A 17 3.21 -9.62 12.30
N GLN A 18 2.04 -9.15 11.85
CA GLN A 18 1.52 -9.47 10.52
C GLN A 18 2.42 -8.92 9.41
N HIS A 19 2.87 -7.67 9.52
CA HIS A 19 3.81 -7.05 8.59
C HIS A 19 5.11 -7.85 8.51
N ARG A 20 5.72 -8.20 9.63
CA ARG A 20 6.97 -8.99 9.66
C ARG A 20 6.82 -10.36 9.04
N ASP A 21 5.72 -11.05 9.30
CA ASP A 21 5.45 -12.36 8.70
C ASP A 21 5.31 -12.26 7.18
N VAL A 22 4.64 -11.22 6.70
CA VAL A 22 4.50 -10.90 5.27
C VAL A 22 5.86 -10.58 4.65
N MET A 23 6.61 -9.63 5.20
CA MET A 23 7.90 -9.20 4.65
C MET A 23 8.97 -10.29 4.69
N ARG A 24 8.94 -11.18 5.69
CA ARG A 24 9.79 -12.37 5.70
C ARG A 24 9.48 -13.30 4.53
N THR A 25 8.19 -13.54 4.26
CA THR A 25 7.76 -14.40 3.16
C THR A 25 8.14 -13.78 1.82
N PHE A 26 7.91 -12.48 1.68
CA PHE A 26 8.27 -11.72 0.49
C PHE A 26 9.78 -11.78 0.18
N ARG A 27 10.64 -11.52 1.18
CA ARG A 27 12.10 -11.63 1.02
C ARG A 27 12.55 -13.04 0.64
N ALA A 28 11.95 -14.07 1.25
CA ALA A 28 12.26 -15.46 0.91
C ALA A 28 11.85 -15.84 -0.52
N GLU A 29 10.70 -15.35 -1.00
CA GLU A 29 10.26 -15.55 -2.38
C GLU A 29 11.12 -14.78 -3.39
N ALA A 30 11.51 -13.55 -3.07
CA ALA A 30 12.40 -12.74 -3.91
C ALA A 30 13.78 -13.43 -4.06
N GLU A 31 14.35 -13.95 -2.98
CA GLU A 31 15.57 -14.76 -3.02
C GLU A 31 15.40 -16.02 -3.88
N GLU A 32 14.27 -16.75 -3.75
CA GLU A 32 14.01 -17.94 -4.57
C GLU A 32 13.88 -17.61 -6.07
N ILE A 33 13.35 -16.44 -6.42
CA ILE A 33 13.28 -15.93 -7.79
C ILE A 33 14.68 -15.59 -8.33
N HIS A 34 15.57 -15.05 -7.50
CA HIS A 34 16.95 -14.72 -7.89
C HIS A 34 17.88 -15.96 -8.02
N PHE A 35 17.55 -17.10 -7.41
CA PHE A 35 18.42 -18.29 -7.38
C PHE A 35 18.02 -19.45 -8.32
N GLY A 36 16.96 -19.37 -9.12
CA GLY A 36 16.55 -20.52 -9.93
C GLY A 36 15.76 -20.23 -11.19
N ASP A 37 15.96 -21.09 -12.20
CA ASP A 37 15.21 -21.26 -13.47
C ASP A 37 13.69 -21.57 -13.29
N THR A 38 12.99 -20.92 -12.35
CA THR A 38 11.62 -21.24 -11.90
C THR A 38 10.50 -20.75 -12.82
N ALA A 39 10.81 -20.05 -13.91
CA ALA A 39 9.82 -19.65 -14.92
C ALA A 39 9.13 -20.86 -15.60
N LYS A 40 9.78 -22.04 -15.64
CA LYS A 40 9.24 -23.25 -16.31
C LYS A 40 8.41 -24.16 -15.40
N VAL A 41 8.61 -24.10 -14.08
CA VAL A 41 7.98 -25.04 -13.12
C VAL A 41 6.60 -24.53 -12.66
N LEU A 42 6.44 -23.22 -12.51
CA LEU A 42 5.21 -22.59 -11.99
C LEU A 42 4.02 -22.67 -12.96
N GLY A 43 4.25 -22.66 -14.28
CA GLY A 43 3.21 -22.86 -15.29
C GLY A 43 2.53 -24.24 -15.21
N SER A 44 3.24 -25.26 -14.71
CA SER A 44 2.70 -26.61 -14.54
C SER A 44 1.85 -26.76 -13.26
N ASN A 45 2.18 -25.99 -12.21
CA ASN A 45 1.52 -26.05 -10.92
C ASN A 45 0.16 -25.32 -10.90
N ARG A 46 0.02 -24.20 -11.64
CA ARG A 46 -1.27 -23.48 -11.77
C ARG A 46 -2.39 -24.38 -12.32
N ARG A 47 -2.10 -25.16 -13.37
CA ARG A 47 -3.06 -26.12 -13.97
C ARG A 47 -3.41 -27.24 -13.00
N ARG A 48 -2.44 -27.71 -12.23
CA ARG A 48 -2.59 -28.85 -11.30
C ARG A 48 -3.32 -28.44 -10.00
N PHE A 49 -3.18 -27.19 -9.57
CA PHE A 49 -3.95 -26.58 -8.47
C PHE A 49 -5.43 -26.40 -8.82
N LEU A 50 -5.73 -25.83 -10.00
CA LEU A 50 -7.11 -25.69 -10.50
C LEU A 50 -7.82 -27.05 -10.67
N THR A 51 -7.07 -28.09 -11.06
CA THR A 51 -7.63 -29.45 -11.21
C THR A 51 -7.94 -30.11 -9.86
N ARG A 52 -7.25 -29.74 -8.77
CA ARG A 52 -7.47 -30.30 -7.42
C ARG A 52 -8.56 -29.56 -6.64
N ALA A 53 -8.72 -28.24 -6.86
CA ALA A 53 -9.81 -27.46 -6.28
C ALA A 53 -11.21 -27.92 -6.75
N ALA A 54 -11.32 -28.39 -7.99
CA ALA A 54 -12.57 -28.92 -8.54
C ALA A 54 -13.08 -30.21 -7.87
N ALA A 55 -12.20 -30.94 -7.15
CA ALA A 55 -12.55 -32.23 -6.55
C ALA A 55 -12.97 -32.15 -5.06
N SER A 56 -12.82 -31.00 -4.40
CA SER A 56 -12.96 -30.88 -2.94
C SER A 56 -14.17 -30.04 -2.46
N GLY A 57 -15.04 -29.58 -3.36
CA GLY A 57 -16.36 -29.05 -2.98
C GLY A 57 -16.38 -27.77 -2.13
N ALA A 58 -15.22 -27.17 -1.82
CA ALA A 58 -15.11 -25.87 -1.18
C ALA A 58 -14.81 -24.81 -2.23
N ALA A 59 -15.85 -24.32 -2.91
CA ALA A 59 -15.74 -23.20 -3.83
C ALA A 59 -15.78 -21.88 -3.05
N LEU A 60 -14.61 -21.29 -2.80
CA LEU A 60 -14.53 -19.84 -2.66
C LEU A 60 -14.55 -19.27 -4.08
N THR A 61 -15.73 -18.81 -4.50
CA THR A 61 -15.93 -18.20 -5.81
C THR A 61 -15.38 -16.77 -5.77
N ILE A 62 -14.08 -16.59 -6.00
CA ILE A 62 -13.58 -15.30 -6.50
C ILE A 62 -13.96 -15.27 -7.97
N GLY A 63 -15.00 -14.49 -8.28
CA GLY A 63 -15.68 -14.46 -9.56
C GLY A 63 -14.74 -14.17 -10.72
N THR A 64 -14.86 -14.99 -11.77
CA THR A 64 -14.33 -14.72 -13.11
C THR A 64 -15.09 -13.56 -13.73
N SER A 65 -14.63 -12.33 -13.49
CA SER A 65 -15.03 -11.13 -14.23
C SER A 65 -13.80 -10.43 -14.78
N THR A 66 -13.12 -11.09 -15.72
CA THR A 66 -11.97 -10.54 -16.48
C THR A 66 -12.34 -9.39 -17.42
N LEU A 67 -13.58 -8.88 -17.38
CA LEU A 67 -14.10 -7.86 -18.30
C LEU A 67 -14.52 -6.56 -17.60
N ALA A 68 -14.28 -6.42 -16.29
CA ALA A 68 -14.52 -5.17 -15.55
C ALA A 68 -13.23 -4.51 -15.03
N PHE A 69 -12.14 -5.27 -14.86
CA PHE A 69 -10.88 -4.73 -14.34
C PHE A 69 -10.18 -3.74 -15.29
N THR A 70 -10.34 -3.89 -16.61
CA THR A 70 -9.76 -2.98 -17.61
C THR A 70 -10.41 -1.60 -17.68
N ARG A 71 -11.46 -1.32 -16.90
CA ARG A 71 -12.05 0.03 -16.76
C ARG A 71 -11.77 0.68 -15.40
N ILE A 72 -11.06 -0.03 -14.53
CA ILE A 72 -10.74 0.40 -13.16
C ILE A 72 -9.29 0.91 -13.09
N LEU A 73 -8.56 0.86 -14.23
CA LEU A 73 -7.19 1.33 -14.29
C LEU A 73 -7.10 2.84 -14.61
N PRO A 74 -6.45 3.69 -13.77
CA PRO A 74 -5.96 4.99 -14.20
C PRO A 74 -5.30 4.82 -15.56
N ALA A 75 -5.64 5.73 -16.47
CA ALA A 75 -5.29 5.61 -17.88
C ALA A 75 -3.77 5.48 -18.07
N GLY A 76 -2.98 6.18 -17.24
CA GLY A 76 -1.52 6.08 -17.22
C GLY A 76 -1.01 4.70 -16.82
N ALA A 77 -1.62 4.05 -15.83
CA ALA A 77 -1.17 2.75 -15.34
C ALA A 77 -1.47 1.57 -16.29
N GLN A 78 -2.38 1.73 -17.26
CA GLN A 78 -2.64 0.70 -18.29
C GLN A 78 -1.47 0.51 -19.25
N GLU A 79 -0.64 1.54 -19.40
CA GLU A 79 0.48 1.59 -20.35
C GLU A 79 1.82 1.28 -19.67
N LEU A 80 1.87 1.26 -18.33
CA LEU A 80 3.07 0.94 -17.56
C LEU A 80 3.30 -0.56 -17.51
N ASP A 81 4.58 -0.96 -17.63
CA ASP A 81 4.98 -2.33 -17.33
C ASP A 81 5.17 -2.55 -15.82
N ASP A 82 5.31 -3.81 -15.43
CA ASP A 82 5.49 -4.20 -14.02
C ASP A 82 6.65 -3.45 -13.33
N THR A 83 7.73 -3.17 -14.06
CA THR A 83 8.90 -2.46 -13.51
C THR A 83 8.59 -0.99 -13.23
N ALA A 84 7.88 -0.31 -14.12
CA ALA A 84 7.44 1.06 -13.93
C ALA A 84 6.38 1.17 -12.82
N ILE A 85 5.46 0.20 -12.73
CA ILE A 85 4.49 0.13 -11.62
C ILE A 85 5.22 -0.06 -10.27
N ALA A 86 6.24 -0.92 -10.23
CA ALA A 86 7.04 -1.13 -9.02
C ALA A 86 7.84 0.12 -8.63
N ALA A 87 8.46 0.81 -9.58
CA ALA A 87 9.15 2.09 -9.33
C ALA A 87 8.18 3.16 -8.80
N PHE A 88 6.98 3.26 -9.37
CA PHE A 88 5.93 4.16 -8.89
C PHE A 88 5.52 3.83 -7.46
N ALA A 89 5.21 2.56 -7.17
CA ALA A 89 4.87 2.11 -5.83
C ALA A 89 5.99 2.42 -4.82
N ALA A 90 7.25 2.16 -5.16
CA ALA A 90 8.39 2.51 -4.31
C ALA A 90 8.46 4.03 -4.02
N SER A 91 8.20 4.89 -5.02
CA SER A 91 8.17 6.34 -4.82
C SER A 91 7.04 6.80 -3.90
N VAL A 92 5.87 6.14 -3.96
CA VAL A 92 4.71 6.41 -3.08
C VAL A 92 5.05 6.02 -1.64
N GLU A 93 5.65 4.86 -1.42
CA GLU A 93 6.11 4.41 -0.10
C GLU A 93 7.14 5.36 0.50
N LEU A 94 8.12 5.82 -0.29
CA LEU A 94 9.12 6.80 0.17
C LEU A 94 8.48 8.15 0.52
N ALA A 95 7.45 8.59 -0.22
CA ALA A 95 6.68 9.78 0.15
C ALA A 95 5.94 9.57 1.49
N ALA A 96 5.42 8.37 1.76
CA ALA A 96 4.81 8.05 3.05
C ALA A 96 5.85 8.04 4.20
N VAL A 97 7.06 7.50 3.98
CA VAL A 97 8.17 7.58 4.95
C VAL A 97 8.43 9.03 5.37
N GLU A 98 8.57 9.93 4.39
CA GLU A 98 8.82 11.35 4.63
C GLU A 98 7.62 12.05 5.28
N ALA A 99 6.39 11.74 4.86
CA ALA A 99 5.17 12.28 5.46
C ALA A 99 5.03 11.92 6.95
N TYR A 100 5.28 10.65 7.32
CA TYR A 100 5.26 10.22 8.72
C TYR A 100 6.40 10.85 9.52
N SER A 101 7.58 11.00 8.92
CA SER A 101 8.71 11.67 9.56
C SER A 101 8.40 13.15 9.84
N ALA A 102 7.78 13.84 8.88
CA ALA A 102 7.31 15.22 9.05
C ALA A 102 6.21 15.34 10.11
N ALA A 103 5.23 14.42 10.09
CA ALA A 103 4.16 14.37 11.09
C ALA A 103 4.71 14.17 12.51
N ALA A 104 5.64 13.23 12.69
CA ALA A 104 6.34 12.98 13.96
C ALA A 104 7.16 14.19 14.44
N GLY A 105 7.75 14.95 13.51
CA GLY A 105 8.53 16.15 13.78
C GLY A 105 7.72 17.43 14.00
N SER A 106 6.42 17.43 13.70
CA SER A 106 5.55 18.63 13.70
C SER A 106 5.22 19.19 15.09
N GLU A 107 5.54 18.45 16.17
CA GLU A 107 5.08 18.71 17.55
C GLU A 107 3.54 18.71 17.75
N LEU A 108 2.76 18.44 16.69
CA LEU A 108 1.28 18.34 16.77
C LEU A 108 0.82 17.00 17.35
N ILE A 109 1.60 15.93 17.18
CA ILE A 109 1.36 14.63 17.82
C ILE A 109 1.86 14.71 19.26
N THR A 110 0.92 14.78 20.20
CA THR A 110 1.21 14.94 21.64
C THR A 110 0.96 13.67 22.45
N THR A 111 0.26 12.70 21.86
CA THR A 111 0.01 11.37 22.44
C THR A 111 1.17 10.45 22.11
N ALA A 112 1.92 10.02 23.13
CA ALA A 112 3.11 9.19 22.97
C ALA A 112 2.84 7.89 22.18
N GLU A 113 1.73 7.20 22.47
CA GLU A 113 1.41 5.97 21.74
C GLU A 113 1.04 6.20 20.27
N ILE A 114 0.59 7.40 19.89
CA ILE A 114 0.33 7.77 18.49
C ILE A 114 1.65 8.05 17.77
N LEU A 115 2.60 8.70 18.46
CA LEU A 115 3.95 8.90 17.94
C LEU A 115 4.68 7.57 17.72
N ASP A 116 4.52 6.61 18.64
CA ASP A 116 5.05 5.25 18.48
C ASP A 116 4.45 4.56 17.24
N ALA A 117 3.13 4.70 17.01
CA ALA A 117 2.47 4.14 15.84
C ALA A 117 2.95 4.81 14.52
N ALA A 118 3.07 6.13 14.50
CA ALA A 118 3.60 6.88 13.34
C ALA A 118 5.03 6.44 12.99
N THR A 119 5.89 6.25 14.00
CA THR A 119 7.27 5.77 13.81
C THR A 119 7.29 4.34 13.26
N LEU A 120 6.40 3.48 13.76
CA LEU A 120 6.27 2.11 13.28
C LEU A 120 5.80 2.05 11.82
N PHE A 121 4.78 2.82 11.45
CA PHE A 121 4.27 2.88 10.07
C PHE A 121 5.32 3.43 9.10
N SER A 122 6.04 4.50 9.47
CA SER A 122 7.20 4.97 8.69
C SER A 122 8.21 3.85 8.42
N SER A 123 8.51 3.00 9.41
CA SER A 123 9.41 1.86 9.20
C SER A 123 8.83 0.78 8.29
N HIS A 124 7.51 0.53 8.34
CA HIS A 124 6.85 -0.40 7.43
C HIS A 124 6.92 0.11 5.98
N HIS A 125 6.59 1.39 5.74
CA HIS A 125 6.70 2.00 4.41
C HIS A 125 8.12 1.92 3.85
N GLN A 126 9.16 2.10 4.68
CA GLN A 126 10.53 1.92 4.21
C GLN A 126 10.77 0.48 3.74
N GLU A 127 10.29 -0.52 4.48
CA GLU A 127 10.43 -1.93 4.07
C GLU A 127 9.60 -2.25 2.81
N HIS A 128 8.45 -1.61 2.62
CA HIS A 128 7.64 -1.70 1.41
C HIS A 128 8.35 -1.07 0.21
N ALA A 129 8.91 0.14 0.36
CA ALA A 129 9.69 0.84 -0.65
C ALA A 129 10.85 -0.01 -1.14
N ASP A 130 11.63 -0.58 -0.21
CA ASP A 130 12.73 -1.48 -0.51
C ASP A 130 12.25 -2.72 -1.29
N GLY A 131 11.09 -3.25 -0.92
CA GLY A 131 10.49 -4.41 -1.57
C GLY A 131 10.03 -4.14 -3.00
N PHE A 132 9.41 -2.99 -3.26
CA PHE A 132 9.04 -2.57 -4.61
C PHE A 132 10.26 -2.21 -5.46
N ASN A 133 11.27 -1.54 -4.89
CA ASN A 133 12.52 -1.24 -5.59
C ASN A 133 13.24 -2.51 -6.06
N ALA A 134 13.25 -3.58 -5.26
CA ALA A 134 13.81 -4.87 -5.69
C ALA A 134 13.15 -5.44 -6.96
N LEU A 135 11.96 -4.98 -7.32
CA LEU A 135 11.18 -5.39 -8.49
C LEU A 135 11.20 -4.37 -9.63
N ALA A 136 11.79 -3.18 -9.42
CA ALA A 136 11.82 -2.10 -10.41
C ALA A 136 12.83 -2.34 -11.55
N GLY A 137 13.70 -3.35 -11.44
CA GLY A 137 14.46 -3.88 -12.58
C GLY A 137 15.38 -2.87 -13.28
N GLY A 138 15.99 -1.95 -12.55
CA GLY A 138 16.79 -0.84 -13.10
C GLY A 138 16.10 0.53 -13.08
N ALA A 139 14.81 0.58 -12.72
CA ALA A 139 14.07 1.81 -12.46
C ALA A 139 13.92 2.08 -10.95
N GLU A 140 14.87 1.60 -10.12
CA GLU A 140 14.85 1.85 -8.68
C GLU A 140 14.88 3.35 -8.39
N VAL A 141 14.15 3.74 -7.35
CA VAL A 141 14.04 5.13 -6.90
C VAL A 141 14.54 5.27 -5.47
N GLU A 142 15.32 6.32 -5.21
CA GLU A 142 15.76 6.67 -3.85
C GLU A 142 14.99 7.88 -3.30
N ASP A 143 14.34 8.63 -4.18
CA ASP A 143 13.62 9.85 -3.83
C ASP A 143 12.10 9.57 -3.68
N PRO A 144 11.43 10.27 -2.75
CA PRO A 144 9.97 10.21 -2.61
C PRO A 144 9.27 10.76 -3.86
N ASN A 145 8.03 10.32 -4.09
CA ASN A 145 7.18 10.91 -5.12
C ASN A 145 7.00 12.42 -4.83
N PRO A 146 7.50 13.32 -5.69
CA PRO A 146 7.59 14.73 -5.35
C PRO A 146 6.21 15.40 -5.27
N GLY A 147 5.29 15.05 -6.18
CA GLY A 147 3.94 15.62 -6.19
C GLY A 147 3.12 15.17 -4.98
N LEU A 148 3.20 13.89 -4.61
CA LEU A 148 2.50 13.37 -3.43
C LEU A 148 3.08 13.98 -2.15
N LEU A 149 4.41 14.04 -2.05
CA LEU A 149 5.06 14.63 -0.87
C LEU A 149 4.72 16.12 -0.73
N GLU A 150 4.72 16.89 -1.83
CA GLU A 150 4.31 18.30 -1.82
C GLU A 150 2.86 18.45 -1.33
N GLU A 151 1.95 17.62 -1.83
CA GLU A 151 0.54 17.65 -1.43
C GLU A 151 0.38 17.35 0.06
N VAL A 152 0.95 16.25 0.54
CA VAL A 152 0.85 15.85 1.95
C VAL A 152 1.54 16.85 2.88
N ALA A 153 2.71 17.37 2.50
CA ALA A 153 3.39 18.43 3.25
C ALA A 153 2.51 19.69 3.35
N GLY A 154 1.88 20.11 2.25
CA GLY A 154 0.95 21.25 2.24
C GLY A 154 -0.29 21.01 3.12
N GLN A 155 -0.76 19.77 3.26
CA GLN A 155 -1.83 19.43 4.20
C GLN A 155 -1.34 19.47 5.65
N LEU A 156 -0.15 18.92 5.93
CA LEU A 156 0.45 18.94 7.28
C LEU A 156 0.73 20.36 7.77
N GLU A 157 1.16 21.27 6.90
CA GLU A 157 1.33 22.69 7.21
C GLU A 157 0.02 23.37 7.64
N GLN A 158 -1.12 22.89 7.15
CA GLN A 158 -2.45 23.39 7.49
C GLN A 158 -3.06 22.69 8.72
N ALA A 159 -2.49 21.56 9.15
CA ALA A 159 -2.94 20.85 10.33
C ALA A 159 -2.71 21.71 11.60
N THR A 160 -3.70 21.76 12.48
CA THR A 160 -3.65 22.59 13.69
C THR A 160 -3.58 21.78 14.97
N ASP A 161 -3.84 20.47 14.89
CA ASP A 161 -3.85 19.56 16.02
C ASP A 161 -3.57 18.10 15.59
N GLU A 162 -3.39 17.23 16.59
CA GLU A 162 -3.17 15.80 16.41
C GLU A 162 -4.26 15.12 15.57
N ARG A 163 -5.52 15.59 15.67
CA ARG A 163 -6.62 15.02 14.89
C ARG A 163 -6.44 15.31 13.41
N GLY A 164 -6.07 16.54 13.04
CA GLY A 164 -5.79 16.90 11.64
C GLY A 164 -4.67 16.05 11.05
N VAL A 165 -3.59 15.83 11.80
CA VAL A 165 -2.49 14.94 11.37
C VAL A 165 -2.96 13.50 11.17
N LEU A 166 -3.81 12.98 12.06
CA LEU A 166 -4.37 11.64 11.93
C LEU A 166 -5.30 11.48 10.71
N GLU A 167 -6.09 12.51 10.37
CA GLU A 167 -6.94 12.49 9.17
C GLU A 167 -6.08 12.43 7.89
N ILE A 168 -5.01 13.24 7.82
CA ILE A 168 -4.05 13.23 6.70
C ILE A 168 -3.39 11.86 6.55
N ALA A 169 -2.90 11.29 7.67
CA ALA A 169 -2.32 9.95 7.66
C ALA A 169 -3.34 8.90 7.21
N PHE A 170 -4.59 8.98 7.70
CA PHE A 170 -5.65 8.06 7.30
C PHE A 170 -5.91 8.11 5.79
N ASP A 171 -6.00 9.30 5.21
CA ASP A 171 -6.23 9.48 3.79
C ASP A 171 -5.05 8.96 2.95
N LEU A 172 -3.82 9.16 3.42
CA LEU A 172 -2.61 8.62 2.78
C LEU A 172 -2.62 7.08 2.76
N GLU A 173 -2.93 6.41 3.87
CA GLU A 173 -3.01 4.95 3.92
C GLU A 173 -4.11 4.39 3.01
N GLN A 174 -5.24 5.08 2.96
CA GLN A 174 -6.35 4.70 2.08
C GLN A 174 -5.94 4.84 0.61
N ALA A 175 -5.22 5.91 0.25
CA ALA A 175 -4.69 6.11 -1.09
C ALA A 175 -3.66 5.02 -1.46
N ALA A 176 -2.73 4.67 -0.56
CA ALA A 176 -1.75 3.61 -0.77
C ALA A 176 -2.44 2.25 -0.96
N ALA A 177 -3.36 1.87 -0.07
CA ALA A 177 -4.10 0.62 -0.17
C ALA A 177 -4.91 0.51 -1.48
N SER A 178 -5.57 1.60 -1.88
CA SER A 178 -6.31 1.69 -3.14
C SER A 178 -5.37 1.57 -4.35
N THR A 179 -4.20 2.21 -4.30
CA THR A 179 -3.15 2.14 -5.34
C THR A 179 -2.66 0.71 -5.54
N TYR A 180 -2.48 -0.06 -4.47
CA TYR A 180 -2.01 -1.45 -4.58
C TYR A 180 -3.11 -2.42 -4.97
N LEU A 181 -4.35 -2.19 -4.55
CA LEU A 181 -5.49 -2.95 -5.11
C LEU A 181 -5.54 -2.75 -6.62
N PHE A 182 -5.35 -1.51 -7.02
CA PHE A 182 -5.39 -1.12 -8.39
C PHE A 182 -4.24 -1.76 -9.21
N ALA A 183 -3.01 -1.71 -8.69
CA ALA A 183 -1.84 -2.36 -9.28
C ALA A 183 -2.05 -3.87 -9.52
N LEU A 184 -2.77 -4.58 -8.64
CA LEU A 184 -3.09 -6.00 -8.85
C LEU A 184 -3.86 -6.28 -10.15
N GLY A 185 -4.56 -5.29 -10.71
CA GLY A 185 -5.23 -5.38 -12.01
C GLY A 185 -4.31 -5.18 -13.21
N ALA A 186 -3.18 -4.47 -13.04
CA ALA A 186 -2.22 -4.14 -14.10
C ALA A 186 -1.03 -5.10 -14.14
N LEU A 187 -0.56 -5.57 -12.99
CA LEU A 187 0.65 -6.39 -12.85
C LEU A 187 0.53 -7.76 -13.54
N THR A 188 1.59 -8.15 -14.25
CA THR A 188 1.59 -9.34 -15.12
C THR A 188 2.49 -10.47 -14.63
N THR A 189 3.52 -10.15 -13.85
CA THR A 189 4.46 -11.09 -13.26
C THR A 189 3.98 -11.56 -11.89
N SER A 190 4.36 -12.79 -11.52
CA SER A 190 3.98 -13.33 -10.20
C SER A 190 4.68 -12.60 -9.06
N ALA A 191 5.91 -12.11 -9.30
CA ALA A 191 6.71 -11.41 -8.31
C ALA A 191 6.06 -10.07 -7.94
N ALA A 192 5.75 -9.24 -8.94
CA ALA A 192 5.09 -7.96 -8.70
C ALA A 192 3.69 -8.14 -8.13
N TYR A 193 2.91 -9.09 -8.64
CA TYR A 193 1.61 -9.41 -8.08
C TYR A 193 1.70 -9.81 -6.60
N ASN A 194 2.64 -10.68 -6.23
CA ASN A 194 2.82 -11.10 -4.84
C ASN A 194 3.24 -9.95 -3.94
N ALA A 195 4.06 -9.01 -4.43
CA ALA A 195 4.44 -7.80 -3.68
C ALA A 195 3.21 -6.95 -3.33
N ALA A 196 2.45 -6.54 -4.34
CA ALA A 196 1.24 -5.73 -4.14
C ALA A 196 0.19 -6.47 -3.28
N ALA A 197 0.01 -7.79 -3.48
CA ALA A 197 -0.94 -8.58 -2.72
C ALA A 197 -0.54 -8.79 -1.26
N SER A 198 0.76 -8.67 -0.97
CA SER A 198 1.34 -8.78 0.37
C SER A 198 1.26 -7.45 1.13
N ILE A 199 1.56 -6.34 0.46
CA ILE A 199 1.64 -5.01 1.06
C ILE A 199 0.26 -4.38 1.23
N LEU A 200 -0.65 -4.52 0.26
CA LEU A 200 -2.01 -3.95 0.31
C LEU A 200 -2.73 -4.21 1.65
N PRO A 201 -2.80 -5.44 2.18
CA PRO A 201 -3.49 -5.69 3.44
C PRO A 201 -2.82 -5.03 4.65
N ILE A 202 -1.53 -4.71 4.57
CA ILE A 202 -0.80 -4.00 5.64
C ILE A 202 -1.23 -2.52 5.64
N GLU A 203 -1.25 -1.85 4.50
CA GLU A 203 -1.70 -0.43 4.43
C GLU A 203 -3.16 -0.28 4.85
N ALA A 204 -4.01 -1.23 4.44
CA ALA A 204 -5.39 -1.27 4.93
C ALA A 204 -5.47 -1.43 6.46
N GLN A 205 -4.52 -2.14 7.10
CA GLN A 205 -4.47 -2.24 8.56
C GLN A 205 -4.01 -0.94 9.21
N HIS A 206 -3.07 -0.21 8.59
CA HIS A 206 -2.67 1.12 9.07
C HIS A 206 -3.86 2.08 9.03
N ALA A 207 -4.60 2.11 7.92
CA ALA A 207 -5.85 2.88 7.79
C ALA A 207 -6.88 2.51 8.87
N VAL A 208 -7.07 1.22 9.17
CA VAL A 208 -7.98 0.76 10.24
C VAL A 208 -7.55 1.25 11.63
N VAL A 209 -6.25 1.24 11.93
CA VAL A 209 -5.72 1.78 13.19
C VAL A 209 -6.06 3.27 13.30
N LEU A 210 -5.76 4.05 12.25
CA LEU A 210 -6.00 5.49 12.21
C LEU A 210 -7.49 5.83 12.29
N ALA A 211 -8.35 5.11 11.56
CA ALA A 211 -9.79 5.24 11.62
C ALA A 211 -10.34 4.97 13.04
N THR A 212 -9.75 4.00 13.75
CA THR A 212 -10.11 3.69 15.13
C THR A 212 -9.71 4.82 16.08
N LEU A 213 -8.52 5.41 15.90
CA LEU A 213 -8.05 6.57 16.68
C LEU A 213 -8.92 7.81 16.44
N LEU A 214 -9.31 8.04 15.19
CA LEU A 214 -10.19 9.13 14.76
C LEU A 214 -11.65 8.94 15.18
N GLY A 215 -12.04 7.70 15.50
CA GLY A 215 -13.41 7.34 15.82
C GLY A 215 -14.38 7.43 14.66
N LYS A 216 -13.87 7.12 13.45
CA LYS A 216 -14.69 6.98 12.26
C LYS A 216 -15.74 5.86 12.42
N PRO A 217 -16.88 5.92 11.74
CA PRO A 217 -17.81 4.80 11.70
C PRO A 217 -17.17 3.60 10.99
N ALA A 218 -17.57 2.37 11.36
CA ALA A 218 -17.01 1.14 10.79
C ALA A 218 -17.15 1.04 9.26
N ALA A 219 -18.07 1.79 8.65
CA ALA A 219 -18.22 1.87 7.20
C ALA A 219 -17.03 2.57 6.51
N GLU A 220 -16.31 3.42 7.23
CA GLU A 220 -15.14 4.17 6.75
C GLU A 220 -13.81 3.47 7.11
N TYR A 221 -13.85 2.27 7.71
CA TYR A 221 -12.62 1.54 8.10
C TYR A 221 -11.94 0.87 6.92
N LEU A 222 -12.70 0.58 5.86
CA LEU A 222 -12.17 -0.07 4.68
C LEU A 222 -11.75 0.99 3.67
N PRO A 223 -10.66 0.74 2.91
CA PRO A 223 -10.34 1.56 1.76
C PRO A 223 -11.54 1.66 0.82
N SER A 224 -11.79 2.87 0.34
CA SER A 224 -12.73 3.10 -0.74
C SER A 224 -12.13 2.46 -1.99
N PHE A 225 -12.64 1.28 -2.35
CA PHE A 225 -12.26 0.60 -3.58
C PHE A 225 -13.10 1.08 -4.78
N GLU A 226 -13.73 2.26 -4.65
CA GLU A 226 -14.51 2.87 -5.73
C GLU A 226 -13.57 3.50 -6.77
N SER A 227 -13.97 3.45 -8.04
CA SER A 227 -13.26 4.09 -9.15
C SER A 227 -13.18 5.60 -8.94
N LEU A 228 -12.14 6.23 -9.50
CA LEU A 228 -11.73 7.66 -9.57
C LEU A 228 -12.79 8.79 -9.57
N ASP A 229 -14.09 8.52 -9.50
CA ASP A 229 -15.08 9.52 -9.12
C ASP A 229 -14.87 9.84 -7.65
N GLU A 230 -14.33 11.04 -7.37
CA GLU A 230 -14.31 11.67 -6.06
C GLU A 230 -15.75 11.73 -5.50
N THR A 231 -16.19 10.67 -4.84
CA THR A 231 -17.31 10.75 -3.92
C THR A 231 -16.75 11.41 -2.66
N GLU A 232 -17.34 12.55 -2.30
CA GLU A 232 -16.86 13.42 -1.20
C GLU A 232 -16.43 12.60 0.03
N GLY A 233 -15.14 12.65 0.36
CA GLY A 233 -14.58 12.10 1.60
C GLY A 233 -13.89 10.74 1.51
N THR A 234 -13.47 10.27 0.32
CA THR A 234 -12.63 9.05 0.22
C THR A 234 -11.37 9.25 -0.62
N ALA A 235 -10.22 8.78 -0.12
CA ALA A 235 -8.96 8.81 -0.85
C ALA A 235 -8.96 7.75 -1.97
N ALA A 236 -8.80 8.22 -3.22
CA ALA A 236 -8.75 7.38 -4.41
C ALA A 236 -7.34 6.78 -4.61
N ALA A 237 -7.22 5.80 -5.51
CA ALA A 237 -5.92 5.32 -5.97
C ALA A 237 -5.12 6.45 -6.63
N LEU A 238 -3.82 6.50 -6.37
CA LEU A 238 -2.92 7.48 -6.95
C LEU A 238 -2.67 7.15 -8.42
N ASP A 239 -2.83 8.14 -9.30
CA ASP A 239 -2.59 8.01 -10.73
C ASP A 239 -1.14 8.41 -11.05
N PRO A 240 -0.31 7.53 -11.66
CA PRO A 240 1.05 7.88 -12.05
C PRO A 240 1.14 9.04 -13.06
N ASP A 241 0.08 9.35 -13.81
CA ASP A 241 0.04 10.55 -14.67
C ASP A 241 -0.09 11.85 -13.85
N THR A 242 -0.78 11.80 -12.71
CA THR A 242 -0.91 12.91 -11.76
C THR A 242 0.32 13.04 -10.87
N PHE A 243 0.90 11.89 -10.48
CA PHE A 243 2.04 11.78 -9.58
C PHE A 243 3.20 11.05 -10.27
N PRO A 244 3.86 11.66 -11.26
CA PRO A 244 4.93 10.99 -11.98
C PRO A 244 6.12 10.67 -11.07
N VAL A 245 6.85 9.60 -11.41
CA VAL A 245 8.12 9.26 -10.76
C VAL A 245 9.19 10.26 -11.20
N GLY A 246 9.84 10.94 -10.24
CA GLY A 246 10.83 11.98 -10.49
C GLY A 246 10.23 13.37 -10.78
N GLU A 247 11.08 14.39 -10.94
CA GLU A 247 10.60 15.72 -11.34
C GLU A 247 10.10 15.73 -12.80
N PRO A 248 9.02 16.46 -13.12
CA PRO A 248 8.56 16.59 -14.50
C PRO A 248 9.68 17.17 -15.37
N GLU A 249 9.99 16.54 -16.51
CA GLU A 249 10.95 17.08 -17.46
C GLU A 249 10.50 18.48 -17.92
N THR A 250 11.34 19.48 -17.65
CA THR A 250 11.15 20.89 -18.04
C THR A 250 11.41 21.15 -19.52
#